data_AF-A0A210PE06-F1
#
_entry.id   AF-A0A210PE06-F1
#
_cell.length_a   1.000
_cell.length_b   1.000
_cell.length_c   1.000
_cell.angle_alpha   90.00
_cell.angle_beta   90.00
_cell.angle_gamma   90.00
#
_symmetry.space_group_name_H-M   'P 1'
#
loop_
_entity.id
_entity.type
_entity.pdbx_description
1 polymer ?
#
loop_
_entity_poly.entity_id
_entity_poly.type
_entity_poly.pdbx_seq_one_letter_code
_entity_poly.pdbx_strand_id
1 'polypeptide(L)'
;MRTMLDGKMKQLAKQGLGLQKRPADIISEEQERTLWRTAVLGSDTPQKLLETMIFQFDFHFAVQAGQEHRNLRFGAHSQVSLKEDSQLRQYLEYCEYVSKTNRGGIQHRNIEPKISKAYAISNKERCIVELYTKYIHAR
;
A
#
# COMPACT_ATOMS: atom_id res chain seq x y z
N MET A 1 -6.54 33.57 -17.59
CA MET A 1 -7.59 32.59 -17.98
C MET A 1 -7.63 31.35 -17.08
N ARG A 2 -6.52 30.62 -16.86
CA ARG A 2 -6.48 29.40 -16.00
C ARG A 2 -6.98 29.61 -14.56
N THR A 3 -6.68 30.75 -13.94
CA THR A 3 -7.07 31.07 -12.56
C THR A 3 -8.57 31.32 -12.38
N MET A 4 -9.24 31.93 -13.37
CA MET A 4 -10.69 32.13 -13.33
C MET A 4 -11.45 30.81 -13.52
N LEU A 5 -10.96 29.94 -14.42
CA LEU A 5 -11.54 28.62 -14.65
C LEU A 5 -11.42 27.74 -13.40
N ASP A 6 -10.22 27.69 -12.78
CA ASP A 6 -9.99 26.97 -11.53
C ASP A 6 -10.86 27.51 -10.38
N GLY A 7 -11.03 28.83 -10.29
CA GLY A 7 -11.94 29.47 -9.34
C GLY A 7 -13.40 29.05 -9.52
N LYS A 8 -13.89 29.02 -10.77
CA LYS A 8 -15.26 28.57 -11.06
C LYS A 8 -15.45 27.08 -10.78
N MET A 9 -14.47 26.24 -11.12
CA MET A 9 -14.49 24.81 -10.82
C MET A 9 -14.52 24.53 -9.32
N LYS A 10 -13.73 25.27 -8.51
CA LYS A 10 -13.79 25.19 -7.04
C LYS A 10 -15.14 25.61 -6.47
N GLN A 11 -15.76 26.65 -7.05
CA GLN A 11 -17.11 27.08 -6.65
C GLN A 11 -18.16 26.00 -6.93
N LEU A 12 -18.12 25.40 -8.12
CA LEU A 12 -19.03 24.31 -8.51
C LEU A 12 -18.82 23.07 -7.64
N ALA A 13 -17.56 22.72 -7.35
CA ALA A 13 -17.23 21.62 -6.44
C ALA A 13 -17.76 21.86 -5.01
N LYS A 14 -17.67 23.08 -4.48
CA LYS A 14 -18.30 23.44 -3.18
C LYS A 14 -19.82 23.27 -3.18
N GLN A 15 -20.45 23.41 -4.33
CA GLN A 15 -21.89 23.19 -4.53
C GLN A 15 -22.24 21.72 -4.80
N GLY A 16 -21.26 20.80 -4.74
CA GLY A 16 -21.46 19.37 -5.00
C GLY A 16 -21.49 19.01 -6.49
N LEU A 17 -21.38 19.99 -7.40
CA LEU A 17 -21.46 19.78 -8.84
C LEU A 17 -20.12 19.29 -9.38
N GLY A 18 -20.14 18.17 -10.13
CA GLY A 18 -18.95 17.58 -10.74
C GLY A 18 -18.09 16.70 -9.81
N LEU A 19 -18.54 16.45 -8.58
CA LEU A 19 -17.86 15.56 -7.62
C LEU A 19 -18.30 14.09 -7.79
N GLN A 20 -18.16 13.54 -9.00
CA GLN A 20 -18.36 12.10 -9.20
C GLN A 20 -17.12 11.34 -8.73
N LYS A 21 -17.14 10.87 -7.48
CA LYS A 21 -16.11 9.97 -6.97
C LYS A 21 -16.30 8.60 -7.63
N ARG A 22 -15.30 8.14 -8.37
CA ARG A 22 -15.20 6.75 -8.83
C ARG A 22 -14.30 6.00 -7.84
N PRO A 23 -14.87 5.35 -6.81
CA PRO A 23 -14.06 4.51 -5.93
C PRO A 23 -13.44 3.38 -6.75
N ALA A 24 -12.28 2.89 -6.31
CA ALA A 24 -11.76 1.64 -6.84
C ALA A 24 -12.71 0.49 -6.46
N ASP A 25 -12.88 -0.46 -7.37
CA ASP A 25 -13.65 -1.68 -7.09
C ASP A 25 -12.95 -2.48 -5.98
N ILE A 26 -13.74 -3.03 -5.07
CA ILE A 26 -13.23 -3.81 -3.94
C ILE A 26 -12.88 -5.21 -4.48
N ILE A 27 -11.64 -5.65 -4.25
CA ILE A 27 -11.24 -7.02 -4.52
C ILE A 27 -11.99 -7.94 -3.54
N SER A 28 -12.82 -8.82 -4.08
CA SER A 28 -13.54 -9.82 -3.29
C SER A 28 -12.60 -10.94 -2.85
N GLU A 29 -12.94 -11.59 -1.73
CA GLU A 29 -12.19 -12.75 -1.23
C GLU A 29 -12.15 -13.89 -2.25
N GLU A 30 -13.21 -14.07 -3.05
CA GLU A 30 -13.26 -15.09 -4.10
C GLU A 30 -12.28 -14.80 -5.25
N GLN A 31 -12.15 -13.53 -5.64
CA GLN A 31 -11.16 -13.11 -6.62
C GLN A 31 -9.74 -13.35 -6.09
N GLU A 32 -9.47 -12.99 -4.83
CA GLU A 32 -8.18 -13.24 -4.20
C GLU A 32 -7.86 -14.75 -4.16
N ARG A 33 -8.82 -15.58 -3.71
CA ARG A 33 -8.69 -17.04 -3.70
C ARG A 33 -8.43 -17.60 -5.10
N THR A 34 -9.05 -17.02 -6.12
CA THR A 34 -8.85 -17.45 -7.51
C THR A 34 -7.44 -17.11 -8.01
N LEU A 35 -6.90 -15.94 -7.67
CA LEU A 35 -5.52 -15.55 -8.01
C LEU A 35 -4.48 -16.49 -7.40
N TRP A 36 -4.69 -16.89 -6.15
CA TRP A 36 -3.87 -17.90 -5.49
C TRP A 36 -4.03 -19.29 -6.13
N ARG A 37 -5.27 -19.72 -6.39
CA ARG A 37 -5.56 -21.06 -6.97
C ARG A 37 -5.01 -21.22 -8.38
N THR A 38 -5.04 -20.17 -9.19
CA THR A 38 -4.52 -20.17 -10.56
C THR A 38 -3.00 -20.04 -10.62
N ALA A 39 -2.32 -19.98 -9.47
CA ALA A 39 -0.87 -19.82 -9.35
C ALA A 39 -0.32 -18.56 -10.05
N VAL A 40 -1.18 -17.56 -10.26
CA VAL A 40 -0.78 -16.21 -10.70
C VAL A 40 0.04 -15.56 -9.58
N LEU A 41 -0.42 -15.71 -8.34
CA LEU A 41 0.34 -15.35 -7.14
C LEU A 41 1.15 -16.55 -6.63
N GLY A 42 2.34 -16.30 -6.12
CA GLY A 42 3.21 -17.34 -5.58
C GLY A 42 4.66 -16.88 -5.39
N SER A 43 5.51 -17.81 -4.94
CA SER A 43 6.93 -17.55 -4.67
C SER A 43 7.87 -18.44 -5.49
N ASP A 44 7.39 -19.03 -6.58
CA ASP A 44 8.14 -20.04 -7.35
C ASP A 44 9.32 -19.44 -8.13
N THR A 45 9.13 -18.25 -8.69
CA THR A 45 10.15 -17.52 -9.44
C THR A 45 10.36 -16.13 -8.83
N PRO A 46 11.55 -15.53 -8.95
CA PRO A 46 11.82 -14.20 -8.41
C PRO A 46 10.86 -13.13 -8.95
N GLN A 47 10.49 -13.22 -10.23
CA GLN A 47 9.53 -12.31 -10.84
C GLN A 47 8.12 -12.51 -10.25
N LYS A 48 7.65 -13.75 -10.12
CA LYS A 48 6.35 -14.04 -9.50
C LYS A 48 6.32 -13.58 -8.05
N LEU A 49 7.41 -13.76 -7.32
CA LEU A 49 7.54 -13.27 -5.94
C LEU A 49 7.43 -11.74 -5.87
N LEU A 50 8.07 -11.01 -6.79
CA LEU A 50 7.97 -9.55 -6.87
C LEU A 50 6.54 -9.10 -7.17
N GLU A 51 5.89 -9.69 -8.18
CA GLU A 51 4.50 -9.37 -8.55
C GLU A 51 3.52 -9.69 -7.41
N THR A 52 3.75 -10.81 -6.71
CA THR A 52 2.98 -11.19 -5.52
C THR A 52 3.19 -10.21 -4.37
N MET A 53 4.42 -9.72 -4.16
CA MET A 53 4.70 -8.71 -3.14
C MET A 53 4.00 -7.38 -3.43
N ILE A 54 3.97 -6.94 -4.69
CA ILE A 54 3.23 -5.74 -5.10
C ILE A 54 1.75 -5.90 -4.76
N PHE A 55 1.14 -7.02 -5.15
CA PHE A 55 -0.26 -7.33 -4.83
C PHE A 55 -0.51 -7.35 -3.32
N GLN A 56 0.36 -7.99 -2.54
CA GLN A 56 0.23 -8.08 -1.08
C GLN A 56 0.33 -6.71 -0.40
N PHE A 57 1.22 -5.84 -0.88
CA PHE A 57 1.31 -4.46 -0.38
C PHE A 57 0.07 -3.64 -0.71
N ASP A 58 -0.50 -3.79 -1.90
CA ASP A 58 -1.76 -3.15 -2.26
C ASP A 58 -2.92 -3.65 -1.41
N PHE A 59 -2.98 -4.95 -1.16
CA PHE A 59 -4.03 -5.58 -0.38
C PHE A 59 -3.99 -5.17 1.10
N HIS A 60 -2.81 -5.20 1.72
CA HIS A 60 -2.66 -4.96 3.15
C HIS A 60 -2.48 -3.49 3.53
N PHE A 61 -1.81 -2.69 2.69
CA PHE A 61 -1.45 -1.31 3.02
C PHE A 61 -2.06 -0.27 2.08
N ALA A 62 -2.78 -0.71 1.04
CA ALA A 62 -3.42 0.16 0.05
C ALA A 62 -2.42 1.12 -0.64
N VAL A 63 -1.24 0.62 -1.00
CA VAL A 63 -0.18 1.35 -1.73
C VAL A 63 -0.54 1.49 -3.22
N GLN A 64 -1.74 1.96 -3.53
CA GLN A 64 -2.37 1.77 -4.84
C GLN A 64 -1.75 2.59 -5.98
N ALA A 65 -0.91 3.59 -5.70
CA ALA A 65 -0.30 4.36 -6.78
C ALA A 65 1.02 3.72 -7.25
N GLY A 66 1.18 3.51 -8.56
CA GLY A 66 2.46 3.04 -9.11
C GLY A 66 3.66 3.92 -8.75
N GLN A 67 3.44 5.20 -8.42
CA GLN A 67 4.49 6.06 -7.89
C GLN A 67 4.82 5.77 -6.41
N GLU A 68 3.83 5.39 -5.61
CA GLU A 68 4.04 5.01 -4.21
C GLU A 68 4.89 3.73 -4.14
N HIS A 69 4.57 2.72 -4.95
CA HIS A 69 5.41 1.51 -5.10
C HIS A 69 6.84 1.85 -5.53
N ARG A 70 7.02 2.68 -6.56
CA ARG A 70 8.36 3.09 -7.03
C ARG A 70 9.15 3.89 -6.01
N ASN A 71 8.47 4.58 -5.10
CA ASN A 71 9.10 5.37 -4.06
C ASN A 71 9.40 4.56 -2.79
N LEU A 72 8.98 3.29 -2.72
CA LEU A 72 9.31 2.42 -1.59
C LEU A 72 10.82 2.25 -1.48
N ARG A 73 11.35 2.57 -0.31
CA ARG A 73 12.78 2.49 -0.03
C ARG A 73 13.13 1.18 0.67
N PHE A 74 14.37 0.76 0.48
CA PHE A 74 14.98 -0.37 1.18
C PHE A 74 16.19 0.10 2.02
N GLY A 75 16.53 -0.65 3.07
CA GLY A 75 17.63 -0.34 3.98
C GLY A 75 17.23 0.55 5.17
N ALA A 76 18.16 1.34 5.68
CA ALA A 76 18.00 2.13 6.92
C ALA A 76 16.84 3.14 6.88
N HIS A 77 16.36 3.52 5.70
CA HIS A 77 15.24 4.47 5.51
C HIS A 77 14.02 3.81 4.87
N SER A 78 13.89 2.49 5.02
CA SER A 78 12.71 1.77 4.54
C SER A 78 11.45 2.20 5.27
N GLN A 79 10.36 2.34 4.53
CA GLN A 79 9.02 2.57 5.08
C GLN A 79 8.42 1.29 5.65
N VAL A 80 9.03 0.13 5.36
CA VAL A 80 8.52 -1.19 5.70
C VAL A 80 9.48 -1.83 6.69
N SER A 81 8.96 -2.23 7.85
CA SER A 81 9.75 -2.86 8.92
C SER A 81 9.11 -4.16 9.38
N LEU A 82 9.91 -5.22 9.47
CA LEU A 82 9.49 -6.44 10.16
C LEU A 82 9.62 -6.22 11.66
N LYS A 83 8.54 -6.45 12.41
CA LYS A 83 8.46 -6.23 13.86
C LYS A 83 7.75 -7.39 14.54
N GLU A 84 7.83 -7.40 15.86
CA GLU A 84 7.14 -8.34 16.73
C GLU A 84 6.36 -7.58 17.81
N ASP A 85 5.17 -8.07 18.14
CA ASP A 85 4.33 -7.49 19.20
C ASP A 85 4.67 -8.12 20.57
N SER A 86 4.17 -7.52 21.64
CA SER A 86 4.18 -8.02 23.02
C SER A 86 3.75 -9.49 23.19
N GLN A 87 2.95 -10.02 22.25
CA GLN A 87 2.50 -11.42 22.20
C GLN A 87 3.37 -12.33 21.34
N LEU A 88 4.59 -11.92 20.98
CA LEU A 88 5.50 -12.65 20.07
C LEU A 88 4.90 -12.91 18.68
N ARG A 89 3.99 -12.02 18.23
CA ARG A 89 3.36 -12.11 16.91
C ARG A 89 4.14 -11.23 15.94
N GLN A 90 4.70 -11.85 14.90
CA GLN A 90 5.39 -11.13 13.84
C GLN A 90 4.39 -10.36 12.97
N TYR A 91 4.75 -9.15 12.58
CA TYR A 91 3.98 -8.32 11.67
C TYR A 91 4.89 -7.43 10.83
N LEU A 92 4.37 -7.03 9.68
CA LEU A 92 4.97 -6.05 8.82
C LEU A 92 4.32 -4.69 9.09
N GLU A 93 5.12 -3.69 9.43
CA GLU A 93 4.68 -2.32 9.64
C GLU A 93 5.03 -1.46 8.42
N TYR A 94 4.04 -0.78 7.87
CA TYR A 94 4.20 0.22 6.83
C TYR A 94 3.95 1.61 7.41
N CYS A 95 4.90 2.52 7.23
CA CYS A 95 4.82 3.92 7.64
C CYS A 95 4.73 4.83 6.41
N GLU A 96 3.58 5.49 6.26
CA GLU A 96 3.30 6.41 5.15
C GLU A 96 3.82 7.82 5.49
N TYR A 97 5.04 8.12 5.07
CA TYR A 97 5.67 9.42 5.35
C TYR A 97 5.07 10.60 4.59
N VAL A 98 4.66 10.37 3.34
CA VAL A 98 4.09 11.38 2.44
C VAL A 98 2.94 10.75 1.71
N SER A 99 1.81 11.43 1.66
CA SER A 99 0.60 11.01 0.97
C SER A 99 0.06 12.11 0.07
N LYS A 100 -1.02 11.81 -0.67
CA LYS A 100 -1.71 12.82 -1.48
C LYS A 100 -2.23 14.00 -0.65
N THR A 101 -2.62 13.75 0.60
CA THR A 101 -3.16 14.74 1.53
C THR A 101 -2.10 15.29 2.49
N ASN A 102 -1.01 14.55 2.72
CA ASN A 102 0.16 15.00 3.46
C ASN A 102 1.38 15.06 2.52
N ARG A 103 1.55 16.18 1.84
CA ARG A 103 2.67 16.38 0.90
C ARG A 103 4.01 16.65 1.59
N GLY A 104 4.06 16.61 2.93
CA GLY A 104 5.22 17.04 3.71
C GLY A 104 5.41 18.57 3.70
N GLY A 105 6.59 19.01 4.11
CA GLY A 105 6.95 20.43 4.23
C GLY A 105 6.61 21.05 5.59
N ILE A 106 6.97 22.32 5.78
CA ILE A 106 6.87 23.02 7.09
C ILE A 106 5.44 22.98 7.65
N GLN A 107 4.44 23.14 6.77
CA GLN A 107 3.02 23.16 7.16
C GLN A 107 2.49 21.79 7.63
N HIS A 108 3.19 20.70 7.33
CA HIS A 108 2.79 19.34 7.69
C HIS A 108 3.76 18.68 8.66
N ARG A 109 4.69 19.46 9.25
CA ARG A 109 5.73 18.93 10.15
C ARG A 109 5.16 18.29 11.42
N ASN A 110 3.96 18.71 11.83
CA ASN A 110 3.27 18.20 13.01
C ASN A 110 2.25 17.09 12.68
N ILE A 111 2.16 16.66 11.41
CA ILE A 111 1.27 15.56 11.02
C ILE A 111 2.00 14.24 11.28
N GLU A 112 1.40 13.41 12.13
CA GLU A 112 1.92 12.06 12.36
C GLU A 112 1.72 11.19 11.12
N PRO A 113 2.75 10.46 10.68
CA PRO A 113 2.64 9.50 9.60
C PRO A 113 1.59 8.43 9.90
N LYS A 114 0.85 8.00 8.88
CA LYS A 114 -0.07 6.89 9.03
C LYS A 114 0.73 5.59 9.13
N ILE A 115 0.44 4.80 10.15
CA ILE A 115 1.04 3.48 10.36
C ILE A 115 -0.01 2.41 10.10
N SER A 116 0.34 1.43 9.27
CA SER A 116 -0.49 0.25 8.97
C SER A 116 0.27 -1.01 9.30
N LYS A 117 -0.40 -2.01 9.88
CA LYS A 117 0.22 -3.27 10.34
C LYS A 117 -0.44 -4.46 9.65
N ALA A 118 0.36 -5.39 9.17
CA ALA A 118 -0.09 -6.65 8.60
C ALA A 118 0.54 -7.81 9.36
N TYR A 119 -0.27 -8.53 10.13
CA TYR A 119 0.19 -9.61 11.00
C TYR A 119 0.42 -10.91 10.22
N ALA A 120 1.36 -11.72 10.72
CA ALA A 120 1.57 -13.06 10.22
C ALA A 120 0.32 -13.92 10.40
N ILE A 121 0.00 -14.72 9.38
CA ILE A 121 -1.13 -15.66 9.37
C ILE A 121 -0.61 -17.10 9.32
N SER A 122 -1.44 -18.05 9.77
CA SER A 122 -1.08 -19.46 9.80
C SER A 122 -0.79 -20.04 8.40
N ASN A 123 -1.44 -19.51 7.36
CA ASN A 123 -1.17 -19.93 5.98
C ASN A 123 0.11 -19.25 5.45
N LYS A 124 1.22 -20.00 5.49
CA LYS A 124 2.55 -19.51 5.08
C LYS A 124 2.65 -19.09 3.62
N GLU A 125 1.85 -19.67 2.72
CA GLU A 125 1.89 -19.34 1.29
C GLU A 125 1.32 -17.95 1.00
N ARG A 126 0.32 -17.54 1.79
CA ARG A 126 -0.35 -16.24 1.65
C ARG A 126 0.13 -15.19 2.66
N CYS A 127 1.02 -15.58 3.56
CA CYS A 127 1.46 -14.72 4.64
C CYS A 127 2.42 -13.65 4.10
N ILE A 128 2.00 -12.39 4.13
CA ILE A 128 2.82 -11.25 3.71
C ILE A 128 4.17 -11.19 4.46
N VAL A 129 4.21 -11.57 5.74
CA VAL A 129 5.45 -11.59 6.53
C VAL A 129 6.44 -12.62 5.99
N GLU A 130 5.97 -13.83 5.67
CA GLU A 130 6.79 -14.91 5.11
C GLU A 130 7.25 -14.56 3.69
N LEU A 131 6.34 -14.02 2.87
CA LEU A 131 6.63 -13.59 1.50
C LEU A 131 7.65 -12.45 1.48
N TYR A 132 7.50 -11.46 2.37
CA TYR A 132 8.45 -10.36 2.52
C TYR A 132 9.82 -10.87 2.96
N THR A 133 9.86 -11.76 3.95
CA THR A 133 11.11 -12.37 4.42
C THR A 133 11.83 -13.10 3.30
N LYS A 134 11.11 -13.94 2.53
CA LYS A 134 11.65 -14.60 1.33
C LYS A 134 12.16 -13.60 0.29
N TYR A 135 11.40 -12.54 0.04
CA TYR A 135 11.78 -11.50 -0.94
C TYR A 135 13.06 -10.77 -0.54
N ILE A 136 13.24 -10.45 0.74
CA ILE A 136 14.48 -9.83 1.24
C ILE A 136 15.68 -10.78 1.15
N HIS A 137 15.49 -12.08 1.41
CA HIS A 137 16.57 -13.06 1.31
C HIS A 137 16.95 -13.44 -0.13
N ALA A 138 16.00 -13.36 -1.07
CA ALA A 138 16.21 -13.72 -2.48
C ALA A 138 16.86 -12.59 -3.31
N ARG A 139 17.03 -11.41 -2.71
CA ARG A 139 17.61 -10.23 -3.35
C ARG A 139 19.10 -10.12 -3.08
#